data_AF-N2AQR8-F1
#
_entry.id   AF-N2AQR8-F1
#
_cell.length_a   1.000
_cell.length_b   1.000
_cell.length_c   1.000
_cell.angle_alpha   90.00
_cell.angle_beta   90.00
_cell.angle_gamma   90.00
#
_symmetry.space_group_name_H-M   'P 1'
#
loop_
_entity.id
_entity.type
_entity.pdbx_description
1 polymer ?
#
loop_
_entity_poly.entity_id
_entity_poly.type
_entity_poly.pdbx_seq_one_letter_code
_entity_poly.pdbx_strand_id
1 'polypeptide(L)'
;MKNKRTKEQETIWAQLSLHAVIWDLSETEDADDDRRKKELDVFEVCLLPMRRWQHMTCTGLKYEHAVQCLQEMGISEKNALLITQDDKMAEHVYHLRDSDAGRGMAVIYYEDEHGRKGVPADMVVLGLEEIGVQFFDRIVKRRNRLPWNILYTERTYVREITPADLDELYVLYDGEGITDYTEPLYERHMEEEYTNSYISYMYYFYGYGMWIVRDRHTGALIGRVGIEHRDVEGVVLKELGYIIGKDYQNKGYATEVCRAVIAYAKEEIGMDELHCFIHPDNKASLHLAQKLAFEAVAYSESDGKRFVHLYKKLK
;
A
#
# COMPACT_ATOMS: atom_id res chain seq x y z
N MET A 1 -11.96 -12.70 27.69
CA MET A 1 -11.40 -11.35 27.92
C MET A 1 -10.98 -10.83 26.56
N LYS A 2 -11.52 -9.70 26.07
CA LYS A 2 -11.00 -9.09 24.83
C LYS A 2 -9.52 -8.76 25.07
N ASN A 3 -8.61 -9.28 24.25
CA ASN A 3 -7.20 -8.92 24.33
C ASN A 3 -7.08 -7.41 24.12
N LYS A 4 -6.41 -6.71 25.04
CA LYS A 4 -6.18 -5.28 24.90
C LYS A 4 -5.17 -5.05 23.78
N ARG A 5 -5.54 -4.28 22.76
CA ARG A 5 -4.65 -3.90 21.65
C ARG A 5 -3.41 -3.16 22.19
N THR A 6 -2.27 -3.35 21.56
CA THR A 6 -1.13 -2.45 21.73
C THR A 6 -1.44 -1.09 21.08
N LYS A 7 -0.67 -0.04 21.40
CA LYS A 7 -0.82 1.28 20.77
C LYS A 7 -0.68 1.23 19.24
N GLU A 8 0.18 0.35 18.75
CA GLU A 8 0.38 0.08 17.33
C GLU A 8 -0.86 -0.59 16.72
N GLN A 9 -1.38 -1.64 17.36
CA GLN A 9 -2.61 -2.31 16.93
C GLN A 9 -3.83 -1.39 16.98
N GLU A 10 -3.92 -0.47 17.95
CA GLU A 10 -4.97 0.57 17.98
C GLU A 10 -4.87 1.52 16.78
N THR A 11 -3.64 1.89 16.39
CA THR A 11 -3.40 2.76 15.23
C THR A 11 -3.80 2.06 13.93
N ILE A 12 -3.44 0.79 13.77
CA ILE A 12 -3.83 -0.03 12.61
C ILE A 12 -5.35 -0.18 12.56
N TRP A 13 -5.96 -0.59 13.68
CA TRP A 13 -7.40 -0.80 13.79
C TRP A 13 -8.22 0.42 13.39
N ALA A 14 -7.84 1.61 13.85
CA ALA A 14 -8.55 2.86 13.58
C ALA A 14 -8.57 3.26 12.08
N GLN A 15 -7.87 2.52 11.23
CA GLN A 15 -7.67 2.83 9.81
C GLN A 15 -8.06 1.69 8.88
N LEU A 16 -8.52 0.57 9.44
CA LEU A 16 -9.03 -0.52 8.63
C LEU A 16 -10.30 -0.05 7.91
N SER A 17 -10.33 -0.30 6.62
CA SER A 17 -11.55 -0.28 5.80
C SER A 17 -12.22 -1.65 5.79
N LEU A 18 -11.47 -2.72 6.10
CA LEU A 18 -11.97 -4.09 6.23
C LEU A 18 -12.71 -4.28 7.56
N HIS A 19 -13.95 -4.75 7.48
CA HIS A 19 -14.81 -5.09 8.63
C HIS A 19 -15.27 -6.54 8.62
N ALA A 20 -15.25 -7.23 7.47
CA ALA A 20 -15.61 -8.65 7.41
C ALA A 20 -14.81 -9.44 6.37
N VAL A 21 -14.53 -10.69 6.68
CA VAL A 21 -13.95 -11.68 5.77
C VAL A 21 -14.95 -12.83 5.61
N ILE A 22 -15.42 -13.03 4.39
CA ILE A 22 -16.20 -14.19 3.98
C ILE A 22 -15.22 -15.32 3.63
N TRP A 23 -15.28 -16.39 4.41
CA TRP A 23 -14.35 -17.52 4.31
C TRP A 23 -14.98 -18.69 3.58
N ASP A 24 -14.62 -18.87 2.32
CA ASP A 24 -15.15 -19.91 1.43
C ASP A 24 -14.11 -20.95 1.04
N LEU A 25 -13.29 -21.37 2.01
CA LEU A 25 -12.33 -22.46 1.87
C LEU A 25 -12.75 -23.68 2.71
N SER A 26 -12.44 -24.88 2.20
CA SER A 26 -12.47 -26.11 3.01
C SER A 26 -11.50 -25.98 4.19
N GLU A 27 -11.82 -26.58 5.33
CA GLU A 27 -10.96 -26.51 6.52
C GLU A 27 -9.62 -27.19 6.22
N THR A 28 -8.53 -26.44 6.30
CA THR A 28 -7.28 -27.02 6.79
C THR A 28 -7.28 -26.76 8.29
N GLU A 29 -7.39 -27.82 9.10
CA GLU A 29 -7.21 -27.76 10.56
C GLU A 29 -5.74 -27.51 10.88
N ASP A 30 -5.22 -26.35 10.50
CA ASP A 30 -3.82 -26.00 10.66
C ASP A 30 -3.63 -24.83 11.63
N ALA A 31 -2.47 -24.78 12.29
CA ALA A 31 -2.16 -23.80 13.34
C ALA A 31 -2.29 -22.34 12.84
N ASP A 32 -2.18 -22.11 11.53
CA ASP A 32 -2.36 -20.81 10.90
C ASP A 32 -3.81 -20.30 10.86
N ASP A 33 -4.81 -21.18 10.91
CA ASP A 33 -6.21 -20.76 11.02
C ASP A 33 -6.50 -20.15 12.40
N ASP A 34 -5.93 -20.73 13.45
CA ASP A 34 -6.01 -20.20 14.82
C ASP A 34 -5.26 -18.86 14.98
N ARG A 35 -4.11 -18.71 14.33
CA ARG A 35 -3.35 -17.45 14.29
C ARG A 35 -4.17 -16.33 13.65
N ARG A 36 -4.73 -16.57 12.47
CA ARG A 36 -5.54 -15.59 11.73
C ARG A 36 -6.83 -15.23 12.45
N LYS A 37 -7.56 -16.20 13.00
CA LYS A 37 -8.77 -15.92 13.81
C LYS A 37 -8.46 -14.98 14.98
N LYS A 38 -7.38 -15.26 15.71
CA LYS A 38 -6.93 -14.37 16.80
C LYS A 38 -6.58 -12.98 16.30
N GLU A 39 -5.93 -12.87 15.14
CA GLU A 39 -5.61 -11.58 14.54
C GLU A 39 -6.87 -10.81 14.14
N LEU A 40 -7.80 -11.42 13.39
CA LEU A 40 -9.08 -10.80 13.01
C LEU A 40 -9.88 -10.35 14.25
N ASP A 41 -9.91 -11.16 15.31
CA ASP A 41 -10.55 -10.82 16.59
C ASP A 41 -9.90 -9.60 17.26
N VAL A 42 -8.55 -9.52 17.26
CA VAL A 42 -7.82 -8.35 17.77
C VAL A 42 -8.26 -7.09 17.03
N PHE A 43 -8.52 -7.17 15.72
CA PHE A 43 -8.93 -6.04 14.91
C PHE A 43 -10.45 -5.88 14.74
N GLU A 44 -11.25 -6.67 15.45
CA GLU A 44 -12.72 -6.65 15.35
C GLU A 44 -13.23 -6.82 13.91
N VAL A 45 -12.50 -7.58 13.09
CA VAL A 45 -12.92 -7.98 11.74
C VAL A 45 -13.72 -9.27 11.85
N CYS A 46 -14.97 -9.26 11.40
CA CYS A 46 -15.83 -10.43 11.48
C CYS A 46 -15.39 -11.52 10.49
N LEU A 47 -15.25 -12.76 10.96
CA LEU A 47 -15.04 -13.91 10.10
C LEU A 47 -16.36 -14.66 9.87
N LEU A 48 -16.80 -14.76 8.62
CA LEU A 48 -18.04 -15.44 8.22
C LEU A 48 -17.72 -16.71 7.40
N PRO A 49 -17.71 -17.91 8.03
CA PRO A 49 -17.44 -19.15 7.32
C PRO A 49 -18.64 -19.61 6.48
N MET A 50 -18.44 -19.77 5.17
CA MET A 50 -19.49 -20.18 4.23
C MET A 50 -19.83 -21.68 4.26
N ARG A 51 -19.12 -22.48 5.08
CA ARG A 51 -19.32 -23.95 5.13
C ARG A 51 -20.74 -24.37 5.46
N ARG A 52 -21.46 -23.54 6.21
CA ARG A 52 -22.89 -23.73 6.56
C ARG A 52 -23.79 -23.83 5.32
N TRP A 53 -23.32 -23.38 4.16
CA TRP A 53 -24.07 -23.31 2.91
C TRP A 53 -23.42 -24.11 1.76
N GLN A 54 -22.49 -25.02 2.05
CA GLN A 54 -21.85 -25.87 1.03
C GLN A 54 -22.84 -26.71 0.20
N HIS A 55 -24.04 -26.97 0.73
CA HIS A 55 -25.11 -27.66 0.02
C HIS A 55 -25.78 -26.80 -1.07
N MET A 56 -25.56 -25.48 -1.07
CA MET A 56 -26.10 -24.57 -2.08
C MET A 56 -25.23 -24.64 -3.34
N THR A 57 -25.80 -25.17 -4.43
CA THR A 57 -25.10 -25.33 -5.72
C THR A 57 -25.15 -24.10 -6.62
N CYS A 58 -26.02 -23.13 -6.31
CA CYS A 58 -26.16 -21.90 -7.08
C CYS A 58 -25.29 -20.78 -6.48
N THR A 59 -24.24 -20.40 -7.20
CA THR A 59 -23.28 -19.35 -6.82
C THR A 59 -23.95 -18.03 -6.45
N GLY A 60 -24.89 -17.56 -7.28
CA GLY A 60 -25.59 -16.28 -7.02
C GLY A 60 -26.39 -16.30 -5.71
N LEU A 61 -27.12 -17.38 -5.43
CA LEU A 61 -27.88 -17.50 -4.17
C LEU A 61 -26.93 -17.57 -2.95
N LYS A 62 -25.81 -18.27 -3.10
CA LYS A 62 -24.78 -18.37 -2.05
C LYS A 62 -24.17 -16.99 -1.75
N TYR A 63 -23.93 -16.20 -2.78
CA TYR A 63 -23.47 -14.81 -2.65
C TYR A 63 -24.51 -13.92 -1.95
N GLU A 64 -25.76 -13.93 -2.41
CA GLU A 64 -26.83 -13.09 -1.83
C GLU A 64 -27.07 -13.40 -0.34
N HIS A 65 -26.95 -14.66 0.09
CA HIS A 65 -26.98 -15.00 1.51
C HIS A 65 -25.81 -14.40 2.30
N ALA A 66 -24.59 -14.40 1.74
CA ALA A 66 -23.45 -13.77 2.39
C ALA A 66 -23.68 -12.26 2.53
N VAL A 67 -24.19 -11.60 1.49
CA VAL A 67 -24.55 -10.19 1.51
C VAL A 67 -25.64 -9.90 2.55
N GLN A 68 -26.67 -10.74 2.64
CA GLN A 68 -27.72 -10.58 3.66
C GLN A 68 -27.13 -10.64 5.08
N CYS A 69 -26.21 -11.57 5.35
CA CYS A 69 -25.54 -11.64 6.65
C CYS A 69 -24.74 -10.38 6.96
N LEU A 70 -24.02 -9.82 5.97
CA LEU A 70 -23.31 -8.55 6.12
C LEU A 70 -24.27 -7.40 6.44
N GLN A 71 -25.42 -7.35 5.76
CA GLN A 71 -26.46 -6.33 5.98
C GLN A 71 -27.06 -6.41 7.39
N GLU A 72 -27.34 -7.61 7.90
CA GLU A 72 -27.82 -7.84 9.27
C GLU A 72 -26.81 -7.36 10.32
N MET A 73 -25.52 -7.35 9.98
CA MET A 73 -24.43 -6.82 10.81
C MET A 73 -24.16 -5.33 10.59
N GLY A 74 -24.84 -4.68 9.64
CA GLY A 74 -24.59 -3.28 9.26
C GLY A 74 -23.27 -3.07 8.51
N ILE A 75 -22.71 -4.12 7.90
CA ILE A 75 -21.45 -4.07 7.15
C ILE A 75 -21.76 -3.96 5.65
N SER A 76 -21.15 -2.97 4.98
CA SER A 76 -21.23 -2.84 3.53
C SER A 76 -20.34 -3.87 2.83
N GLU A 77 -20.76 -4.35 1.65
CA GLU A 77 -19.95 -5.19 0.76
C GLU A 77 -18.58 -4.56 0.45
N LYS A 78 -18.51 -3.23 0.36
CA LYS A 78 -17.25 -2.49 0.13
C LYS A 78 -16.26 -2.63 1.29
N ASN A 79 -16.74 -2.93 2.50
CA ASN A 79 -15.93 -3.16 3.68
C ASN A 79 -15.72 -4.66 3.96
N ALA A 80 -16.04 -5.51 2.99
CA ALA A 80 -15.91 -6.95 3.12
C ALA A 80 -14.99 -7.55 2.03
N LEU A 81 -14.40 -8.68 2.38
CA LEU A 81 -13.49 -9.44 1.55
C LEU A 81 -13.97 -10.89 1.44
N LEU A 82 -14.11 -11.39 0.22
CA LEU A 82 -14.31 -12.81 -0.07
C LEU A 82 -12.97 -13.48 -0.29
N ILE A 83 -12.75 -14.61 0.39
CA ILE A 83 -11.64 -15.53 0.15
C ILE A 83 -12.23 -16.86 -0.29
N THR A 84 -11.95 -17.29 -1.51
CA THR A 84 -12.56 -18.50 -2.09
C THR A 84 -11.58 -19.27 -2.99
N GLN A 85 -11.82 -20.56 -3.11
CA GLN A 85 -11.19 -21.47 -4.09
C GLN A 85 -12.19 -21.89 -5.18
N ASP A 86 -13.45 -21.46 -5.08
CA ASP A 86 -14.50 -21.70 -6.08
C ASP A 86 -14.35 -20.66 -7.21
N ASP A 87 -13.97 -21.13 -8.40
CA ASP A 87 -13.71 -20.28 -9.57
C ASP A 87 -14.96 -19.54 -10.04
N LYS A 88 -16.13 -20.19 -9.98
CA LYS A 88 -17.41 -19.56 -10.34
C LYS A 88 -17.79 -18.48 -9.35
N MET A 89 -17.53 -18.70 -8.06
CA MET A 89 -17.76 -17.69 -7.03
C MET A 89 -16.85 -16.48 -7.22
N ALA A 90 -15.55 -16.69 -7.45
CA ALA A 90 -14.61 -15.61 -7.73
C ALA A 90 -15.02 -14.81 -8.96
N GLU A 91 -15.30 -15.47 -10.10
CA GLU A 91 -15.77 -14.84 -11.35
C GLU A 91 -17.05 -14.04 -11.12
N HIS A 92 -18.03 -14.62 -10.44
CA HIS A 92 -19.30 -13.97 -10.16
C HIS A 92 -19.11 -12.66 -9.38
N VAL A 93 -18.41 -12.71 -8.25
CA VAL A 93 -18.25 -11.56 -7.36
C VAL A 93 -17.33 -10.49 -7.97
N TYR A 94 -16.28 -10.91 -8.69
CA TYR A 94 -15.37 -10.00 -9.37
C TYR A 94 -16.10 -9.13 -10.40
N HIS A 95 -17.00 -9.71 -11.21
CA HIS A 95 -17.73 -8.99 -12.24
C HIS A 95 -18.89 -8.13 -11.71
N LEU A 96 -19.33 -8.30 -10.47
CA LEU A 96 -20.37 -7.42 -9.89
C LEU A 96 -19.96 -5.96 -9.88
N ARG A 97 -18.66 -5.68 -9.77
CA ARG A 97 -18.11 -4.32 -9.80
C ARG A 97 -18.39 -3.56 -11.11
N ASP A 98 -18.66 -4.28 -12.19
CA ASP A 98 -18.89 -3.72 -13.53
C ASP A 98 -20.38 -3.40 -13.78
N SER A 99 -21.28 -3.89 -12.91
CA SER A 99 -22.73 -3.89 -13.15
C SER A 99 -23.52 -2.88 -12.31
N ASP A 100 -23.02 -2.50 -11.14
CA ASP A 100 -23.65 -1.51 -10.26
C ASP A 100 -22.58 -0.79 -9.42
N ALA A 101 -22.62 0.55 -9.40
CA ALA A 101 -21.68 1.43 -8.72
C ALA A 101 -21.88 1.38 -7.20
N GLY A 102 -21.65 0.23 -6.58
CA GLY A 102 -21.96 0.04 -5.17
C GLY A 102 -21.84 -1.39 -4.65
N ARG A 103 -21.93 -2.40 -5.53
CA ARG A 103 -21.99 -3.82 -5.16
C ARG A 103 -20.65 -4.53 -5.30
N GLY A 104 -20.53 -5.69 -4.64
CA GLY A 104 -19.38 -6.57 -4.74
C GLY A 104 -18.37 -6.39 -3.61
N MET A 105 -17.91 -7.51 -3.08
CA MET A 105 -16.80 -7.61 -2.12
C MET A 105 -15.46 -7.77 -2.84
N ALA A 106 -14.37 -7.31 -2.21
CA ALA A 106 -13.03 -7.64 -2.67
C ALA A 106 -12.87 -9.17 -2.79
N VAL A 107 -12.08 -9.65 -3.76
CA VAL A 107 -11.92 -11.10 -3.99
C VAL A 107 -10.45 -11.49 -3.90
N ILE A 108 -10.14 -12.38 -2.96
CA ILE A 108 -8.94 -13.22 -3.00
C ILE A 108 -9.33 -14.58 -3.53
N TYR A 109 -8.67 -15.00 -4.61
CA TYR A 109 -8.72 -16.37 -5.08
C TYR A 109 -7.53 -17.15 -4.51
N TYR A 110 -7.82 -18.23 -3.79
CA TYR A 110 -6.80 -19.17 -3.33
C TYR A 110 -6.58 -20.22 -4.42
N GLU A 111 -5.44 -20.13 -5.09
CA GLU A 111 -5.02 -21.09 -6.12
C GLU A 111 -4.12 -22.15 -5.46
N ASP A 112 -4.70 -23.29 -5.10
CA ASP A 112 -3.95 -24.47 -4.65
C ASP A 112 -3.46 -25.31 -5.84
N GLU A 113 -2.81 -26.44 -5.58
CA GLU A 113 -2.30 -27.35 -6.62
C GLU A 113 -3.40 -27.88 -7.57
N HIS A 114 -4.66 -27.84 -7.15
CA HIS A 114 -5.83 -28.30 -7.90
C HIS A 114 -6.65 -27.13 -8.50
N GLY A 115 -6.26 -25.90 -8.19
CA GLY A 115 -6.94 -24.67 -8.59
C GLY A 115 -6.86 -24.37 -10.08
N ARG A 116 -7.84 -23.63 -10.58
CA ARG A 116 -7.85 -23.18 -11.98
C ARG A 116 -7.01 -21.91 -12.11
N LYS A 117 -6.08 -21.92 -13.05
CA LYS A 117 -5.26 -20.74 -13.38
C LYS A 117 -6.07 -19.68 -14.10
N GLY A 118 -5.75 -18.42 -13.82
CA GLY A 118 -6.30 -17.27 -14.53
C GLY A 118 -7.75 -16.93 -14.14
N VAL A 119 -8.19 -17.37 -12.96
CA VAL A 119 -9.47 -16.95 -12.40
C VAL A 119 -9.38 -15.45 -12.05
N PRO A 120 -10.35 -14.63 -12.50
CA PRO A 120 -10.33 -13.21 -12.20
C PRO A 120 -10.61 -12.96 -10.71
N ALA A 121 -9.70 -12.22 -10.07
CA ALA A 121 -9.76 -11.83 -8.67
C ALA A 121 -9.02 -10.50 -8.46
N ASP A 122 -9.26 -9.84 -7.33
CA ASP A 122 -8.46 -8.66 -6.94
C ASP A 122 -7.05 -9.08 -6.49
N MET A 123 -6.89 -10.31 -6.01
CA MET A 123 -5.60 -10.93 -5.70
C MET A 123 -5.69 -12.46 -5.84
N VAL A 124 -4.63 -13.08 -6.37
CA VAL A 124 -4.45 -14.54 -6.35
C VAL A 124 -3.34 -14.86 -5.35
N VAL A 125 -3.61 -15.79 -4.43
CA VAL A 125 -2.65 -16.23 -3.42
C VAL A 125 -2.44 -17.74 -3.53
N LEU A 126 -1.19 -18.18 -3.37
CA LEU A 126 -0.79 -19.59 -3.40
C LEU A 126 -0.68 -20.20 -1.99
N GLY A 127 -0.71 -19.35 -0.96
CA GLY A 127 -0.55 -19.69 0.45
C GLY A 127 -1.18 -18.60 1.31
N LEU A 128 -1.48 -18.95 2.56
CA LEU A 128 -2.13 -18.06 3.53
C LEU A 128 -1.36 -17.97 4.85
N GLU A 129 -0.23 -18.66 4.96
CA GLU A 129 0.55 -18.86 6.18
C GLU A 129 1.10 -17.55 6.74
N GLU A 130 1.41 -16.56 5.89
CA GLU A 130 1.99 -15.27 6.29
C GLU A 130 1.06 -14.08 6.04
N ILE A 131 -0.19 -14.34 5.67
CA ILE A 131 -1.14 -13.28 5.30
C ILE A 131 -1.95 -12.83 6.52
N GLY A 132 -1.84 -11.55 6.86
CA GLY A 132 -2.53 -10.92 7.99
C GLY A 132 -3.61 -9.91 7.59
N VAL A 133 -4.23 -9.28 8.58
CA VAL A 133 -5.37 -8.35 8.40
C VAL A 133 -5.01 -7.15 7.52
N GLN A 134 -3.77 -6.68 7.61
CA GLN A 134 -3.33 -5.51 6.85
C GLN A 134 -3.24 -5.81 5.36
N PHE A 135 -2.86 -7.05 4.99
CA PHE A 135 -2.87 -7.48 3.60
C PHE A 135 -4.30 -7.55 3.04
N PHE A 136 -5.22 -8.12 3.81
CA PHE A 136 -6.64 -8.15 3.46
C PHE A 136 -7.22 -6.74 3.27
N ASP A 137 -6.91 -5.84 4.19
CA ASP A 137 -7.33 -4.44 4.14
C ASP A 137 -6.75 -3.70 2.92
N ARG A 138 -5.48 -3.96 2.57
CA ARG A 138 -4.84 -3.42 1.36
C ARG A 138 -5.61 -3.82 0.09
N ILE A 139 -6.07 -5.06 -0.01
CA ILE A 139 -6.86 -5.52 -1.16
C ILE A 139 -8.22 -4.82 -1.20
N VAL A 140 -8.92 -4.72 -0.07
CA VAL A 140 -10.17 -3.97 0.05
C VAL A 140 -9.97 -2.50 -0.33
N LYS A 141 -8.90 -1.86 0.14
CA LYS A 141 -8.58 -0.47 -0.19
C LYS A 141 -8.30 -0.31 -1.67
N ARG A 142 -7.48 -1.18 -2.27
CA ARG A 142 -7.16 -1.11 -3.70
C ARG A 142 -8.41 -1.25 -4.56
N ARG A 143 -9.26 -2.24 -4.26
CA ARG A 143 -10.55 -2.43 -4.93
C ARG A 143 -11.40 -1.16 -4.90
N ASN A 144 -11.45 -0.51 -3.75
CA ASN A 144 -12.24 0.71 -3.55
C ASN A 144 -11.52 2.01 -3.93
N ARG A 145 -10.33 1.92 -4.55
CA ARG A 145 -9.48 3.08 -4.90
C ARG A 145 -9.15 3.99 -3.70
N LEU A 146 -9.02 3.38 -2.52
CA LEU A 146 -8.57 4.06 -1.31
C LEU A 146 -7.04 3.95 -1.19
N PRO A 147 -6.36 5.02 -0.77
CA PRO A 147 -4.91 5.01 -0.63
C PRO A 147 -4.49 4.06 0.49
N TRP A 148 -3.39 3.33 0.28
CA TRP A 148 -2.79 2.53 1.34
C TRP A 148 -2.03 3.41 2.32
N ASN A 149 -2.18 3.11 3.62
CA ASN A 149 -1.27 3.62 4.63
C ASN A 149 -0.06 2.69 4.66
N ILE A 150 1.11 3.24 4.35
CA ILE A 150 2.34 2.49 4.17
C ILE A 150 3.01 2.25 5.52
N LEU A 151 3.24 3.33 6.26
CA LEU A 151 3.90 3.26 7.56
C LEU A 151 3.57 4.45 8.47
N TYR A 152 3.88 4.29 9.75
CA TYR A 152 3.80 5.31 10.78
C TYR A 152 5.17 5.61 11.34
N THR A 153 5.38 6.87 11.69
CA THR A 153 6.52 7.29 12.49
C THR A 153 6.01 7.94 13.78
N GLU A 154 6.92 8.49 14.57
CA GLU A 154 6.53 9.21 15.79
C GLU A 154 5.60 10.38 15.46
N ARG A 155 5.96 11.20 14.46
CA ARG A 155 5.27 12.45 14.13
C ARG A 155 4.47 12.40 12.83
N THR A 156 4.74 11.44 11.94
CA THR A 156 4.19 11.41 10.59
C THR A 156 3.53 10.08 10.25
N TYR A 157 2.69 10.11 9.22
CA TYR A 157 2.25 8.91 8.54
C TYR A 157 2.49 9.06 7.05
N VAL A 158 2.78 7.93 6.40
CA VAL A 158 3.08 7.86 4.98
C VAL A 158 1.99 7.05 4.29
N ARG A 159 1.43 7.60 3.21
CA ARG A 159 0.35 6.95 2.46
C ARG A 159 0.41 7.23 0.96
N GLU A 160 -0.24 6.40 0.16
CA GLU A 160 -0.36 6.59 -1.28
C GLU A 160 -0.94 7.97 -1.64
N ILE A 161 -0.47 8.54 -2.76
CA ILE A 161 -0.98 9.80 -3.28
C ILE A 161 -2.43 9.65 -3.76
N THR A 162 -3.19 10.74 -3.65
CA THR A 162 -4.52 10.88 -4.23
C THR A 162 -4.60 12.20 -5.01
N PRO A 163 -5.52 12.34 -5.98
CA PRO A 163 -5.70 13.61 -6.70
C PRO A 163 -6.05 14.80 -5.77
N ALA A 164 -6.65 14.53 -4.60
CA ALA A 164 -6.95 15.54 -3.60
C ALA A 164 -5.69 16.16 -2.95
N ASP A 165 -4.52 15.54 -3.11
CA ASP A 165 -3.25 16.08 -2.60
C ASP A 165 -2.64 17.17 -3.46
N LEU A 166 -3.10 17.29 -4.71
CA LEU A 166 -2.42 18.11 -5.71
C LEU A 166 -2.38 19.59 -5.31
N ASP A 167 -3.46 20.14 -4.75
CA ASP A 167 -3.49 21.54 -4.30
C ASP A 167 -2.39 21.85 -3.28
N GLU A 168 -2.25 21.01 -2.24
CA GLU A 168 -1.21 21.18 -1.23
C GLU A 168 0.19 20.90 -1.81
N LEU A 169 0.31 19.98 -2.76
CA LEU A 169 1.58 19.67 -3.43
C LEU A 169 2.07 20.83 -4.29
N TYR A 170 1.21 21.50 -5.05
CA TYR A 170 1.61 22.69 -5.81
C TYR A 170 2.17 23.78 -4.89
N VAL A 171 1.50 24.04 -3.77
CA VAL A 171 2.00 25.00 -2.76
C VAL A 171 3.37 24.57 -2.22
N LEU A 172 3.57 23.27 -2.00
CA LEU A 172 4.84 22.75 -1.53
C LEU A 172 5.96 22.94 -2.56
N TYR A 173 5.71 22.65 -3.84
CA TYR A 173 6.70 22.75 -4.91
C TYR A 173 7.02 24.18 -5.33
N ASP A 174 6.09 25.12 -5.12
CA ASP A 174 6.31 26.56 -5.29
C ASP A 174 7.18 27.17 -4.17
N GLY A 175 7.50 26.38 -3.13
CA GLY A 175 8.39 26.79 -2.06
C GLY A 175 9.81 27.10 -2.58
N GLU A 176 10.35 28.24 -2.16
CA GLU A 176 11.72 28.65 -2.49
C GLU A 176 12.74 27.54 -2.15
N GLY A 177 13.55 27.15 -3.14
CA GLY A 177 14.59 26.15 -3.02
C GLY A 177 14.13 24.69 -3.15
N ILE A 178 12.82 24.43 -3.30
CA ILE A 178 12.29 23.06 -3.38
C ILE A 178 12.69 22.40 -4.70
N THR A 179 12.59 23.13 -5.81
CA THR A 179 12.84 22.65 -7.18
C THR A 179 14.24 22.97 -7.71
N ASP A 180 15.18 23.41 -6.86
CA ASP A 180 16.57 23.72 -7.27
C ASP A 180 17.31 22.50 -7.81
N TYR A 181 16.98 21.30 -7.29
CA TYR A 181 17.66 20.04 -7.60
C TYR A 181 16.71 18.88 -7.94
N THR A 182 15.41 19.16 -8.05
CA THR A 182 14.38 18.17 -8.41
C THR A 182 13.45 18.79 -9.45
N GLU A 183 12.81 17.96 -10.24
CA GLU A 183 11.91 18.44 -11.28
C GLU A 183 10.63 19.03 -10.65
N PRO A 184 10.11 20.14 -11.18
CA PRO A 184 8.81 20.66 -10.76
C PRO A 184 7.69 19.70 -11.16
N LEU A 185 6.52 19.88 -10.56
CA LEU A 185 5.30 19.21 -11.04
C LEU A 185 4.95 19.67 -12.46
N TYR A 186 4.24 18.84 -13.21
CA TYR A 186 3.69 19.23 -14.50
C TYR A 186 2.62 20.32 -14.33
N GLU A 187 2.12 20.87 -15.45
CA GLU A 187 0.90 21.70 -15.39
C GLU A 187 -0.28 20.89 -14.84
N ARG A 188 -1.21 21.58 -14.16
CA ARG A 188 -2.28 20.96 -13.34
C ARG A 188 -2.98 19.78 -14.00
N HIS A 189 -3.44 19.94 -15.23
CA HIS A 189 -4.16 18.89 -15.94
C HIS A 189 -3.28 17.66 -16.18
N MET A 190 -2.04 17.86 -16.63
CA MET A 190 -1.09 16.77 -16.89
C MET A 190 -0.67 16.05 -15.60
N GLU A 191 -0.47 16.79 -14.50
CA GLU A 191 -0.12 16.19 -13.21
C GLU A 191 -1.27 15.35 -12.64
N GLU A 192 -2.52 15.77 -12.85
CA GLU A 192 -3.70 14.99 -12.47
C GLU A 192 -3.83 13.69 -13.27
N GLU A 193 -3.63 13.75 -14.59
CA GLU A 193 -3.58 12.56 -15.45
C GLU A 193 -2.44 11.62 -15.07
N TYR A 194 -1.25 12.18 -14.81
CA TYR A 194 -0.08 11.44 -14.34
C TYR A 194 -0.37 10.75 -13.01
N THR A 195 -0.92 11.47 -12.04
CA THR A 195 -1.26 10.95 -10.70
C THR A 195 -2.29 9.82 -10.78
N ASN A 196 -3.36 9.99 -11.57
CA ASN A 196 -4.37 8.95 -11.77
C ASN A 196 -3.79 7.69 -12.43
N SER A 197 -2.89 7.86 -13.40
CA SER A 197 -2.17 6.77 -14.05
C SER A 197 -1.22 6.06 -13.07
N TYR A 198 -0.49 6.83 -12.26
CA TYR A 198 0.41 6.30 -11.25
C TYR A 198 -0.35 5.42 -10.24
N ILE A 199 -1.49 5.89 -9.74
CA ILE A 199 -2.34 5.13 -8.81
C ILE A 199 -2.86 3.84 -9.45
N SER A 200 -3.26 3.90 -10.72
CA SER A 200 -3.89 2.77 -11.43
C SER A 200 -2.90 1.70 -11.85
N TYR A 201 -1.66 2.09 -12.17
CA TYR A 201 -0.67 1.19 -12.78
C TYR A 201 0.54 0.94 -11.88
N MET A 202 1.19 1.99 -11.38
CA MET A 202 2.46 1.86 -10.65
C MET A 202 2.25 1.19 -9.29
N TYR A 203 1.32 1.71 -8.48
CA TYR A 203 1.03 1.08 -7.19
C TYR A 203 0.41 -0.31 -7.33
N TYR A 204 -0.40 -0.53 -8.37
CA TYR A 204 -0.98 -1.85 -8.61
C TYR A 204 0.09 -2.88 -8.96
N PHE A 205 1.04 -2.53 -9.83
CA PHE A 205 2.07 -3.45 -10.30
C PHE A 205 3.18 -3.68 -9.29
N TYR A 206 3.72 -2.60 -8.69
CA TYR A 206 4.87 -2.70 -7.80
C TYR A 206 4.49 -2.87 -6.32
N GLY A 207 3.31 -2.41 -5.90
CA GLY A 207 2.93 -2.36 -4.49
C GLY A 207 3.67 -1.29 -3.66
N TYR A 208 4.50 -0.47 -4.32
CA TYR A 208 5.21 0.67 -3.75
C TYR A 208 5.43 1.77 -4.80
N GLY A 209 5.87 2.94 -4.35
CA GLY A 209 6.13 4.09 -5.21
C GLY A 209 6.49 5.32 -4.38
N MET A 210 6.28 6.50 -4.97
CA MET A 210 6.36 7.79 -4.30
C MET A 210 5.09 8.04 -3.49
N TRP A 211 5.21 8.31 -2.20
CA TRP A 211 4.10 8.48 -1.27
C TRP A 211 4.05 9.89 -0.68
N ILE A 212 2.96 10.18 0.03
CA ILE A 212 2.70 11.43 0.72
C ILE A 212 3.02 11.28 2.21
N VAL A 213 3.74 12.26 2.75
CA VAL A 213 4.05 12.40 4.18
C VAL A 213 3.11 13.43 4.79
N ARG A 214 2.34 13.03 5.80
CA ARG A 214 1.46 13.93 6.56
C ARG A 214 1.77 13.92 8.04
N ASP A 215 1.55 15.05 8.68
CA ASP A 215 1.62 15.18 10.14
C ASP A 215 0.50 14.37 10.80
N ARG A 216 0.82 13.59 11.84
CA ARG A 216 -0.16 12.70 12.49
C ARG A 216 -1.25 13.43 13.27
N HIS A 217 -0.98 14.64 13.72
CA HIS A 217 -1.87 15.36 14.63
C HIS A 217 -2.74 16.37 13.87
N THR A 218 -2.15 17.06 12.92
CA THR A 218 -2.80 18.13 12.15
C THR A 218 -3.30 17.67 10.79
N GLY A 219 -2.78 16.55 10.27
CA GLY A 219 -3.05 16.08 8.91
C GLY A 219 -2.37 16.91 7.82
N ALA A 220 -1.57 17.92 8.17
CA ALA A 220 -0.92 18.80 7.21
C ALA A 220 0.06 18.04 6.30
N LEU A 221 0.12 18.41 5.02
CA LEU A 221 1.14 17.91 4.10
C LEU A 221 2.53 18.37 4.53
N ILE A 222 3.42 17.42 4.80
CA ILE A 222 4.82 17.67 5.14
C ILE A 222 5.71 17.53 3.90
N GLY A 223 5.39 16.59 3.01
CA GLY A 223 6.25 16.28 1.87
C GLY A 223 5.91 14.98 1.15
N ARG A 224 6.89 14.49 0.39
CA ARG A 224 6.85 13.21 -0.32
C ARG A 224 8.04 12.35 0.06
N VAL A 225 7.86 11.05 0.04
CA VAL A 225 8.94 10.08 0.22
C VAL A 225 8.55 8.78 -0.46
N GLY A 226 9.50 8.08 -1.07
CA GLY A 226 9.20 6.76 -1.60
C GLY A 226 10.32 6.18 -2.43
N ILE A 227 9.99 5.08 -3.09
CA ILE A 227 10.94 4.29 -3.87
C ILE A 227 10.47 4.25 -5.31
N GLU A 228 11.32 4.68 -6.23
CA GLU A 228 11.04 4.73 -7.66
C GLU A 228 12.05 3.92 -8.46
N HIS A 229 11.71 3.66 -9.72
CA HIS A 229 12.57 2.93 -10.64
C HIS A 229 13.32 3.92 -11.52
N ARG A 230 14.65 3.95 -11.39
CA ARG A 230 15.51 4.74 -12.27
C ARG A 230 16.26 3.82 -13.22
N ASP A 231 16.15 4.09 -14.51
CA ASP A 231 17.03 3.50 -15.51
C ASP A 231 18.39 4.22 -15.48
N VAL A 232 19.47 3.46 -15.31
CA VAL A 232 20.84 3.93 -15.45
C VAL A 232 21.55 3.00 -16.42
N GLU A 233 21.77 3.49 -17.64
CA GLU A 233 22.45 2.75 -18.72
C GLU A 233 21.83 1.36 -19.00
N GLY A 234 20.49 1.26 -18.95
CA GLY A 234 19.74 0.03 -19.18
C GLY A 234 19.61 -0.87 -17.94
N VAL A 235 20.10 -0.42 -16.77
CA VAL A 235 19.91 -1.10 -15.49
C VAL A 235 18.87 -0.35 -14.67
N VAL A 236 17.78 -1.03 -14.31
CA VAL A 236 16.72 -0.44 -13.48
C VAL A 236 17.06 -0.60 -12.00
N LEU A 237 17.33 0.53 -11.34
CA LEU A 237 17.69 0.62 -9.93
C LEU A 237 16.53 1.17 -9.09
N LYS A 238 16.45 0.73 -7.83
CA LYS A 238 15.43 1.18 -6.87
C LYS A 238 15.96 2.39 -6.13
N GLU A 239 15.44 3.57 -6.45
CA GLU A 239 15.87 4.84 -5.91
C GLU A 239 14.98 5.29 -4.76
N LEU A 240 15.57 5.62 -3.62
CA LEU A 240 14.91 6.35 -2.54
C LEU A 240 14.90 7.85 -2.86
N GLY A 241 13.72 8.41 -3.07
CA GLY A 241 13.48 9.83 -3.27
C GLY A 241 12.68 10.46 -2.13
N TYR A 242 12.88 11.76 -1.88
CA TYR A 242 12.10 12.51 -0.90
C TYR A 242 12.09 14.01 -1.19
N ILE A 243 11.05 14.69 -0.73
CA ILE A 243 10.94 16.15 -0.67
C ILE A 243 10.27 16.51 0.65
N ILE A 244 10.81 17.48 1.38
CA ILE A 244 10.18 18.04 2.59
C ILE A 244 9.93 19.53 2.37
N GLY A 245 8.70 19.96 2.61
CA GLY A 245 8.30 21.36 2.47
C GLY A 245 9.14 22.29 3.34
N LYS A 246 9.38 23.51 2.86
CA LYS A 246 10.32 24.48 3.46
C LYS A 246 10.12 24.66 4.96
N ASP A 247 8.87 24.80 5.40
CA ASP A 247 8.51 25.01 6.82
C ASP A 247 8.79 23.80 7.72
N TYR A 248 9.04 22.63 7.13
CA TYR A 248 9.33 21.38 7.83
C TYR A 248 10.81 20.96 7.73
N GLN A 249 11.62 21.69 6.96
CA GLN A 249 13.05 21.42 6.85
C GLN A 249 13.78 21.74 8.17
N ASN A 250 14.97 21.15 8.35
CA ASN A 250 15.81 21.31 9.55
C ASN A 250 15.16 20.88 10.90
N LYS A 251 13.97 20.27 10.87
CA LYS A 251 13.26 19.71 12.04
C LYS A 251 13.39 18.18 12.15
N GLY A 252 14.24 17.56 11.33
CA GLY A 252 14.53 16.13 11.33
C GLY A 252 13.51 15.24 10.63
N TYR A 253 12.47 15.80 9.99
CA TYR A 253 11.43 15.02 9.30
C TYR A 253 12.00 14.12 8.21
N ALA A 254 12.89 14.63 7.35
CA ALA A 254 13.54 13.83 6.30
C ALA A 254 14.24 12.58 6.87
N THR A 255 15.03 12.75 7.95
CA THR A 255 15.70 11.63 8.61
C THR A 255 14.71 10.61 9.16
N GLU A 256 13.63 11.06 9.79
CA GLU A 256 12.61 10.19 10.37
C GLU A 256 11.91 9.36 9.29
N VAL A 257 11.39 10.01 8.25
CA VAL A 257 10.60 9.33 7.21
C VAL A 257 11.44 8.45 6.32
N CYS A 258 12.62 8.91 5.88
CA CYS A 258 13.50 8.09 5.05
C CYS A 258 14.00 6.87 5.82
N ARG A 259 14.29 6.97 7.12
CA ARG A 259 14.67 5.81 7.93
C ARG A 259 13.53 4.79 8.01
N ALA A 260 12.30 5.25 8.23
CA ALA A 260 11.14 4.37 8.26
C ALA A 260 10.90 3.70 6.90
N VAL A 261 11.03 4.43 5.79
CA VAL A 261 10.92 3.87 4.43
C VAL A 261 12.02 2.86 4.13
N ILE A 262 13.26 3.09 4.59
CA ILE A 262 14.35 2.11 4.45
C ILE A 262 14.04 0.81 5.21
N ALA A 263 13.50 0.91 6.43
CA ALA A 263 13.06 -0.26 7.20
C ALA A 263 11.92 -0.99 6.47
N TYR A 264 10.90 -0.26 6.01
CA TYR A 264 9.81 -0.81 5.20
C TYR A 264 10.31 -1.50 3.92
N ALA A 265 11.26 -0.90 3.20
CA ALA A 265 11.84 -1.49 2.00
C ALA A 265 12.50 -2.84 2.30
N LYS A 266 13.21 -2.94 3.43
CA LYS A 266 13.88 -4.16 3.85
C LYS A 266 12.91 -5.24 4.33
N GLU A 267 11.99 -4.85 5.22
CA GLU A 267 11.18 -5.78 6.01
C GLU A 267 9.91 -6.19 5.27
N GLU A 268 9.24 -5.24 4.62
CA GLU A 268 7.93 -5.46 4.00
C GLU A 268 8.02 -5.69 2.50
N ILE A 269 8.90 -4.97 1.79
CA ILE A 269 9.11 -5.17 0.35
C ILE A 269 10.17 -6.25 0.08
N GLY A 270 11.03 -6.55 1.07
CA GLY A 270 12.08 -7.54 0.92
C GLY A 270 13.23 -7.10 0.00
N MET A 271 13.47 -5.81 -0.16
CA MET A 271 14.56 -5.27 -0.98
C MET A 271 15.94 -5.59 -0.37
N ASP A 272 16.91 -5.88 -1.24
CA ASP A 272 18.29 -6.17 -0.84
C ASP A 272 19.15 -4.89 -0.76
N GLU A 273 18.77 -3.86 -1.50
CA GLU A 273 19.52 -2.61 -1.64
C GLU A 273 18.65 -1.44 -2.10
N LEU A 274 19.15 -0.23 -1.87
CA LEU A 274 18.57 1.04 -2.34
C LEU A 274 19.67 1.96 -2.89
N HIS A 275 19.26 2.84 -3.80
CA HIS A 275 20.13 3.86 -4.40
C HIS A 275 19.58 5.27 -4.17
N CYS A 276 20.45 6.27 -4.31
CA CYS A 276 20.06 7.68 -4.41
C CYS A 276 20.91 8.37 -5.46
N PHE A 277 20.32 9.31 -6.20
CA PHE A 277 21.03 10.13 -7.18
C PHE A 277 20.88 11.59 -6.78
N ILE A 278 21.96 12.19 -6.28
CA ILE A 278 21.91 13.50 -5.65
C ILE A 278 22.79 14.48 -6.42
N HIS A 279 22.24 15.64 -6.78
CA HIS A 279 23.03 16.71 -7.39
C HIS A 279 24.20 17.10 -6.46
N PRO A 280 25.45 17.24 -6.95
CA PRO A 280 26.63 17.51 -6.12
C PRO A 280 26.52 18.76 -5.24
N ASP A 281 25.73 19.74 -5.66
CA ASP A 281 25.50 20.97 -4.89
C ASP A 281 24.38 20.88 -3.85
N ASN A 282 23.57 19.82 -3.88
CA ASN A 282 22.54 19.56 -2.87
C ASN A 282 23.17 19.01 -1.58
N LYS A 283 23.82 19.89 -0.82
CA LYS A 283 24.54 19.52 0.41
C LYS A 283 23.63 18.95 1.49
N ALA A 284 22.37 19.39 1.54
CA ALA A 284 21.39 18.89 2.50
C ALA A 284 21.09 17.40 2.26
N SER A 285 20.77 17.01 1.02
CA SER A 285 20.51 15.61 0.69
C SER A 285 21.76 14.74 0.77
N LEU A 286 22.94 15.23 0.39
CA LEU A 286 24.19 14.50 0.57
C LEU A 286 24.47 14.20 2.05
N HIS A 287 24.27 15.19 2.93
CA HIS A 287 24.42 15.01 4.37
C HIS A 287 23.40 14.02 4.94
N LEU A 288 22.15 14.08 4.48
CA LEU A 288 21.13 13.11 4.88
C LEU A 288 21.51 11.68 4.45
N ALA A 289 21.94 11.49 3.21
CA ALA A 289 22.33 10.19 2.69
C ALA A 289 23.47 9.58 3.52
N GLN A 290 24.49 10.36 3.86
CA GLN A 290 25.56 9.95 4.79
C GLN A 290 25.02 9.55 6.16
N LYS A 291 24.10 10.33 6.74
CA LYS A 291 23.46 10.03 8.03
C LYS A 291 22.63 8.74 8.01
N LEU A 292 22.08 8.39 6.83
CA LEU A 292 21.35 7.14 6.59
C LEU A 292 22.28 5.99 6.17
N ALA A 293 23.60 6.21 6.22
CA ALA A 293 24.64 5.26 5.83
C ALA A 293 24.46 4.75 4.40
N PHE A 294 24.23 5.68 3.47
CA PHE A 294 24.51 5.47 2.05
C PHE A 294 25.97 5.81 1.76
N GLU A 295 26.57 5.04 0.87
CA GLU A 295 27.95 5.18 0.45
C GLU A 295 28.00 5.66 -1.01
N ALA A 296 28.86 6.64 -1.31
CA ALA A 296 29.06 7.09 -2.68
C ALA A 296 29.84 6.03 -3.46
N VAL A 297 29.28 5.57 -4.59
CA VAL A 297 29.87 4.49 -5.39
C VAL A 297 30.37 4.97 -6.75
N ALA A 298 29.72 5.99 -7.31
CA ALA A 298 30.07 6.53 -8.63
C ALA A 298 29.53 7.95 -8.80
N TYR A 299 29.83 8.52 -9.96
CA TYR A 299 29.05 9.62 -10.53
C TYR A 299 28.27 9.07 -11.72
N SER A 300 27.04 9.55 -11.88
CA SER A 300 26.25 9.30 -13.08
C SER A 300 25.93 10.61 -13.78
N GLU A 301 25.67 10.54 -15.08
CA GLU A 301 25.18 11.66 -15.88
C GLU A 301 23.81 11.29 -16.46
N SER A 302 22.83 12.18 -16.32
CA SER A 302 21.49 12.06 -16.90
C SER A 302 21.03 13.44 -17.30
N ASP A 303 20.48 13.59 -18.50
CA ASP A 303 19.92 14.85 -19.02
C ASP A 303 20.89 16.05 -18.90
N GLY A 304 22.18 15.81 -19.12
CA GLY A 304 23.23 16.81 -19.03
C GLY A 304 23.55 17.27 -17.60
N LYS A 305 22.98 16.64 -16.58
CA LYS A 305 23.27 16.87 -15.16
C LYS A 305 24.10 15.73 -14.59
N ARG A 306 25.04 16.09 -13.73
CA ARG A 306 25.86 15.14 -12.98
C ARG A 306 25.24 14.87 -11.62
N PHE A 307 25.22 13.61 -11.21
CA PHE A 307 24.73 13.17 -9.91
C PHE A 307 25.81 12.37 -9.18
N VAL A 308 25.83 12.51 -7.86
CA VAL A 308 26.52 11.55 -6.99
C VAL A 308 25.60 10.35 -6.87
N HIS A 309 26.07 9.18 -7.31
CA HIS A 309 25.35 7.92 -7.14
C HIS A 309 25.74 7.32 -5.79
N LEU A 310 24.75 7.17 -4.91
CA LEU A 310 24.92 6.54 -3.62
C LEU A 310 24.15 5.23 -3.53
N TYR A 311 24.68 4.34 -2.69
CA TYR A 311 24.25 2.97 -2.53
C TYR A 311 24.07 2.63 -1.06
N LYS A 312 23.07 1.82 -0.74
CA LYS A 312 22.88 1.22 0.57
C LYS A 312 22.44 -0.23 0.46
N LYS A 313 23.23 -1.13 1.04
CA LYS A 313 22.83 -2.52 1.26
C LYS A 313 21.83 -2.61 2.43
N LEU A 314 20.78 -3.41 2.27
CA LEU A 314 19.75 -3.65 3.30
C LEU A 314 19.88 -5.05 3.94
N LYS A 315 20.37 -6.04 3.19
CA LYS A 315 20.58 -7.42 3.66
C LYS A 315 22.04 -7.85 3.67
#